data_AF-A0A9I9E912-F1
#
_entry.id   AF-A0A9I9E912-F1
#
_cell.length_a   1.000
_cell.length_b   1.000
_cell.length_c   1.000
_cell.angle_alpha   90.00
_cell.angle_beta   90.00
_cell.angle_gamma   90.00
#
_symmetry.space_group_name_H-M   'P 1'
#
loop_
_entity.id
_entity.type
_entity.pdbx_description
1 polymer ?
#
loop_
_entity_poly.entity_id
_entity_poly.type
_entity_poly.pdbx_seq_one_letter_code
_entity_poly.pdbx_strand_id
1 'polypeptide(L)'
;MTSVDTNETSSLQNVTLQVNTKGHVLHAFVNKRYIGSQWGSNGQSFVFEKLVLLKSGTNTITLLSATVGLKNYDAFYDMVPTEIDRGPIYLIGDGNVKIDLSSNLWSYKVGLNGEMKQIYNPMFAQRTNWIALNQKSIGRRMTWYKTSFKTPAGIDPVVLDMQGMGKG
;
A
#
# COMPACT_ATOMS: atom_id res chain seq x y z
N MET A 1 0.11 6.66 -8.71
CA MET A 1 0.55 7.96 -8.15
C MET A 1 -0.02 9.07 -9.00
N THR A 2 -0.50 10.14 -8.40
CA THR A 2 -0.93 11.36 -9.11
C THR A 2 -0.50 12.61 -8.35
N SER A 3 -0.61 13.76 -9.00
CA SER A 3 -0.34 15.07 -8.40
C SER A 3 -1.60 15.91 -8.41
N VAL A 4 -1.74 16.76 -7.38
CA VAL A 4 -2.80 17.75 -7.26
C VAL A 4 -2.20 19.05 -6.76
N ASP A 5 -2.52 20.15 -7.43
CA ASP A 5 -2.08 21.49 -7.02
C ASP A 5 -3.14 22.13 -6.14
N THR A 6 -2.72 22.67 -5.00
CA THR A 6 -3.57 23.44 -4.11
C THR A 6 -3.08 24.88 -4.04
N ASN A 7 -3.96 25.84 -4.33
CA ASN A 7 -3.66 27.27 -4.26
C ASN A 7 -3.76 27.78 -2.81
N GLU A 8 -3.02 28.84 -2.47
CA GLU A 8 -3.09 29.47 -1.13
C GLU A 8 -4.47 30.03 -0.78
N THR A 9 -5.29 30.32 -1.79
CA THR A 9 -6.63 30.90 -1.63
C THR A 9 -7.74 29.87 -1.44
N SER A 10 -7.50 28.58 -1.73
CA SER A 10 -8.43 27.49 -1.45
C SER A 10 -7.95 26.75 -0.22
N SER A 11 -8.26 27.32 0.95
CA SER A 11 -8.05 26.69 2.26
C SER A 11 -8.97 25.47 2.40
N LEU A 12 -8.63 24.38 1.74
CA LEU A 12 -9.16 23.08 2.08
C LEU A 12 -8.50 22.69 3.40
N GLN A 13 -9.02 23.21 4.51
CA GLN A 13 -8.73 22.68 5.83
C GLN A 13 -9.50 21.36 5.97
N ASN A 14 -8.98 20.44 6.80
CA ASN A 14 -9.61 19.13 7.07
C ASN A 14 -9.96 18.29 5.82
N VAL A 15 -9.02 18.19 4.87
CA VAL A 15 -9.24 17.38 3.67
C VAL A 15 -9.23 15.89 4.00
N THR A 16 -10.23 15.17 3.52
CA THR A 16 -10.28 13.70 3.58
C THR A 16 -9.98 13.13 2.20
N LEU A 17 -9.02 12.21 2.13
CA LEU A 17 -8.82 11.36 0.95
C LEU A 17 -9.78 10.17 1.06
N GLN A 18 -10.70 10.07 0.11
CA GLN A 18 -11.59 8.95 -0.08
C GLN A 18 -11.16 8.12 -1.30
N VAL A 19 -11.01 6.81 -1.15
CA VAL A 19 -10.67 5.88 -2.24
C VAL A 19 -11.60 4.69 -2.20
N ASN A 20 -12.36 4.47 -3.27
CA ASN A 20 -13.13 3.25 -3.44
C ASN A 20 -12.24 2.15 -4.05
N THR A 21 -12.38 0.94 -3.54
CA THR A 21 -11.58 -0.21 -3.97
C THR A 21 -12.42 -1.48 -3.93
N LYS A 22 -12.11 -2.43 -4.82
CA LYS A 22 -12.72 -3.75 -4.96
C LYS A 22 -11.93 -4.83 -4.20
N GLY A 23 -11.30 -4.47 -3.08
CA GLY A 23 -10.38 -5.33 -2.32
C GLY A 23 -8.93 -5.19 -2.81
N HIS A 24 -7.92 -5.83 -2.26
CA HIS A 24 -7.93 -6.48 -0.95
C HIS A 24 -7.36 -5.57 0.12
N VAL A 25 -6.27 -4.86 -0.19
CA VAL A 25 -5.55 -4.00 0.76
C VAL A 25 -5.16 -2.70 0.07
N LEU A 26 -5.33 -1.59 0.77
CA LEU A 26 -4.87 -0.28 0.34
C LEU A 26 -3.98 0.34 1.41
N HIS A 27 -2.81 0.82 1.01
CA HIS A 27 -1.98 1.76 1.75
C HIS A 27 -1.94 3.08 1.00
N ALA A 28 -2.13 4.18 1.72
CA ALA A 28 -2.08 5.51 1.13
C ALA A 28 -0.95 6.36 1.72
N PHE A 29 -0.35 7.16 0.83
CA PHE A 29 0.71 8.10 1.16
C PHE A 29 0.44 9.44 0.49
N VAL A 30 0.70 10.53 1.22
CA VAL A 30 0.64 11.90 0.72
C VAL A 30 1.99 12.54 0.96
N ASN A 31 2.59 13.13 -0.08
CA ASN A 31 3.91 13.75 -0.02
C ASN A 31 4.97 12.83 0.61
N LYS A 32 4.97 11.55 0.20
CA LYS A 32 5.84 10.47 0.71
C LYS A 32 5.62 10.10 2.19
N ARG A 33 4.63 10.69 2.87
CA ARG A 33 4.25 10.34 4.24
C ARG A 33 3.07 9.39 4.24
N TYR A 34 3.16 8.35 5.06
CA TYR A 34 2.07 7.39 5.25
C TYR A 34 0.89 8.04 5.99
N ILE A 35 -0.32 7.85 5.48
CA ILE A 35 -1.54 8.40 6.10
C ILE A 35 -2.46 7.31 6.65
N GLY A 36 -2.36 6.07 6.17
CA GLY A 36 -3.21 4.98 6.65
C GLY A 36 -3.26 3.79 5.70
N SER A 37 -3.94 2.75 6.19
CA SER A 37 -4.27 1.56 5.42
C SER A 37 -5.65 1.06 5.79
N GLN A 38 -6.26 0.34 4.87
CA GLN A 38 -7.50 -0.39 5.10
C GLN A 38 -7.51 -1.63 4.22
N TRP A 39 -8.25 -2.65 4.63
CA TRP A 39 -8.39 -3.89 3.90
C TRP A 39 -9.83 -4.39 4.01
N GLY A 40 -10.27 -5.08 2.97
CA GLY A 40 -11.56 -5.74 2.94
C GLY A 40 -11.51 -7.06 3.68
N SER A 41 -12.58 -7.42 4.38
CA SER A 41 -12.76 -8.79 4.86
C SER A 41 -13.20 -9.68 3.68
N ASN A 42 -12.62 -10.86 3.53
CA ASN A 42 -12.95 -11.83 2.47
C ASN A 42 -12.91 -11.26 1.03
N GLY A 43 -12.01 -10.31 0.75
CA GLY A 43 -11.88 -9.71 -0.58
C GLY A 43 -13.04 -8.78 -0.97
N GLN A 44 -13.86 -8.36 0.00
CA GLN A 44 -14.94 -7.41 -0.26
C GLN A 44 -14.40 -6.02 -0.59
N SER A 45 -15.19 -5.29 -1.39
CA SER A 45 -14.95 -3.87 -1.64
C SER A 45 -15.01 -3.06 -0.35
N PHE A 46 -14.23 -1.99 -0.29
CA PHE A 46 -14.25 -1.06 0.83
C PHE A 46 -13.97 0.36 0.38
N VAL A 47 -14.34 1.33 1.21
CA VAL A 47 -14.01 2.74 1.03
C VAL A 47 -12.97 3.10 2.08
N PHE A 48 -11.79 3.52 1.62
CA PHE A 48 -10.75 4.08 2.47
C PHE A 48 -11.00 5.57 2.67
N GLU A 49 -11.02 6.01 3.92
CA GLU A 49 -11.16 7.43 4.27
C GLU A 49 -10.14 7.82 5.35
N LYS A 50 -9.28 8.78 5.01
CA LYS A 50 -8.34 9.37 5.99
C LYS A 50 -8.16 10.86 5.75
N LEU A 51 -8.05 11.60 6.85
CA LEU A 51 -7.60 12.98 6.82
C LEU A 51 -6.19 13.08 6.23
N VAL A 52 -5.98 14.09 5.40
CA VAL A 52 -4.70 14.36 4.74
C VAL A 52 -4.28 15.80 4.96
N LEU A 53 -2.97 15.99 5.08
CA LEU A 53 -2.36 17.32 5.17
C LEU A 53 -1.77 17.64 3.80
N LEU A 54 -2.41 18.58 3.11
CA LEU A 54 -1.92 19.14 1.85
C LEU A 54 -1.12 20.41 2.14
N LYS A 55 -0.02 20.60 1.43
CA LYS A 55 0.79 21.83 1.45
C LYS A 55 0.40 22.73 0.28
N SER A 56 0.67 24.03 0.37
CA SER A 56 0.59 24.93 -0.78
C SER A 56 1.42 24.40 -1.97
N GLY A 57 0.88 24.54 -3.18
CA GLY A 57 1.45 24.01 -4.43
C GLY A 57 1.16 22.52 -4.64
N THR A 58 2.12 21.83 -5.26
CA THR A 58 1.93 20.44 -5.71
C THR A 58 2.03 19.43 -4.57
N ASN A 59 0.98 18.62 -4.44
CA ASN A 59 0.89 17.48 -3.54
C ASN A 59 0.89 16.18 -4.32
N THR A 60 1.68 15.21 -3.89
CA THR A 60 1.73 13.88 -4.52
C THR A 60 0.94 12.87 -3.71
N ILE A 61 -0.03 12.22 -4.34
CA ILE A 61 -0.80 11.12 -3.76
C ILE A 61 -0.30 9.79 -4.34
N THR A 62 0.13 8.90 -3.46
CA THR A 62 0.58 7.55 -3.82
C THR A 62 -0.30 6.53 -3.13
N LEU A 63 -0.94 5.70 -3.96
CA LEU A 63 -1.74 4.57 -3.53
C LEU A 63 -0.96 3.30 -3.83
N LEU A 64 -0.74 2.48 -2.81
CA LEU A 64 -0.19 1.15 -2.94
C LEU A 64 -1.31 0.18 -2.62
N SER A 65 -1.80 -0.50 -3.64
CA SER A 65 -2.81 -1.52 -3.48
C SER A 65 -2.15 -2.90 -3.59
N ALA A 66 -2.71 -3.88 -2.89
CA ALA A 66 -2.13 -5.21 -2.79
C ALA A 66 -3.22 -6.29 -2.77
N THR A 67 -3.05 -7.25 -3.68
CA THR A 67 -3.99 -8.34 -3.92
C THR A 67 -3.62 -9.55 -3.07
N VAL A 68 -4.61 -10.15 -2.40
CA VAL A 68 -4.42 -11.32 -1.53
C VAL A 68 -5.22 -12.48 -2.09
N GLY A 69 -4.66 -13.11 -3.13
CA GLY A 69 -5.37 -14.11 -3.92
C GLY A 69 -6.35 -13.49 -4.93
N LEU A 70 -6.79 -14.29 -5.88
CA LEU A 70 -7.81 -13.93 -6.86
C LEU A 70 -9.03 -14.83 -6.68
N LYS A 71 -10.21 -14.36 -7.11
CA LYS A 71 -11.41 -15.20 -7.13
C LYS A 71 -11.11 -16.43 -8.00
N ASN A 72 -11.40 -17.61 -7.48
CA ASN A 72 -10.95 -18.89 -8.06
C ASN A 72 -12.09 -19.88 -8.33
N TYR A 73 -13.34 -19.50 -8.11
CA TYR A 73 -14.53 -20.30 -8.41
C TYR A 73 -15.75 -19.38 -8.64
N ASP A 74 -16.86 -19.95 -9.13
CA ASP A 74 -18.14 -19.28 -9.49
C ASP A 74 -18.20 -18.73 -10.92
N ALA A 75 -19.39 -18.47 -11.47
CA ALA A 75 -19.54 -17.96 -12.84
C ALA A 75 -18.81 -16.61 -13.01
N PHE A 76 -18.07 -16.46 -14.12
CA PHE A 76 -17.31 -15.25 -14.48
C PHE A 76 -16.29 -14.81 -13.42
N TYR A 77 -15.70 -15.74 -12.66
CA TYR A 77 -14.73 -15.40 -11.62
C TYR A 77 -13.49 -14.65 -12.15
N ASP A 78 -13.14 -14.88 -13.41
CA ASP A 78 -12.06 -14.24 -14.17
C ASP A 78 -12.34 -12.76 -14.49
N MET A 79 -13.61 -12.36 -14.48
CA MET A 79 -14.05 -10.99 -14.77
C MET A 79 -14.21 -10.12 -13.51
N VAL A 80 -13.97 -10.67 -12.32
CA VAL A 80 -14.14 -9.94 -11.07
C VAL A 80 -13.02 -8.92 -10.90
N PRO A 81 -13.32 -7.60 -10.87
CA PRO A 81 -12.30 -6.59 -10.68
C PRO A 81 -11.72 -6.67 -9.27
N THR A 82 -10.45 -6.32 -9.15
CA THR A 82 -9.75 -6.18 -7.87
C THR A 82 -9.16 -4.78 -7.77
N GLU A 83 -8.83 -4.36 -6.56
CA GLU A 83 -8.08 -3.12 -6.33
C GLU A 83 -8.84 -1.85 -6.76
N ILE A 84 -8.11 -0.84 -7.21
CA ILE A 84 -8.67 0.45 -7.63
C ILE A 84 -9.15 0.31 -9.07
N ASP A 85 -10.40 -0.15 -9.23
CA ASP A 85 -11.05 -0.27 -10.54
C ASP A 85 -11.69 1.07 -10.95
N ARG A 86 -10.87 1.94 -11.56
CA ARG A 86 -11.28 3.26 -12.13
C ARG A 86 -11.83 4.29 -11.13
N GLY A 87 -11.90 3.96 -9.85
CA GLY A 87 -12.32 4.86 -8.77
C GLY A 87 -13.73 4.57 -8.24
N PRO A 88 -14.39 5.53 -7.59
CA PRO A 88 -13.96 6.93 -7.44
C PRO A 88 -12.81 7.17 -6.45
N ILE A 89 -12.06 8.25 -6.69
CA ILE A 89 -11.01 8.79 -5.80
C ILE A 89 -11.29 10.27 -5.57
N TYR A 90 -11.55 10.68 -4.33
CA TYR A 90 -11.89 12.06 -3.99
C TYR A 90 -10.96 12.68 -2.95
N LEU A 91 -10.74 13.98 -3.08
CA LEU A 91 -10.41 14.85 -1.95
C LEU A 91 -11.69 15.57 -1.52
N ILE A 92 -12.07 15.42 -0.26
CA ILE A 92 -13.28 16.00 0.30
C ILE A 92 -12.85 17.05 1.32
N GLY A 93 -13.11 18.32 1.03
CA GLY A 93 -12.86 19.44 1.94
C GLY A 93 -14.08 19.85 2.75
N ASP A 94 -13.92 20.93 3.50
CA ASP A 94 -15.00 21.56 4.26
C ASP A 94 -16.22 21.87 3.39
N GLY A 95 -17.42 21.79 3.99
CA GLY A 95 -18.68 21.95 3.25
C GLY A 95 -18.98 20.82 2.26
N ASN A 96 -18.25 19.68 2.34
CA ASN A 96 -18.40 18.51 1.48
C ASN A 96 -18.04 18.78 0.00
N VAL A 97 -17.16 19.76 -0.22
CA VAL A 97 -16.62 20.08 -1.55
C VAL A 97 -15.72 18.94 -2.01
N LYS A 98 -16.04 18.32 -3.14
CA LYS A 98 -15.31 17.17 -3.69
C LYS A 98 -14.47 17.57 -4.88
N ILE A 99 -13.19 17.23 -4.84
CA ILE A 99 -12.31 17.22 -6.01
C ILE A 99 -12.16 15.77 -6.45
N ASP A 100 -12.62 15.47 -7.65
CA ASP A 100 -12.48 14.15 -8.27
C ASP A 100 -11.10 13.98 -8.90
N LEU A 101 -10.37 12.95 -8.45
CA LEU A 101 -9.04 12.60 -8.94
C LEU A 101 -9.06 11.37 -9.86
N SER A 102 -10.24 10.78 -10.12
CA SER A 102 -10.38 9.52 -10.85
C SER A 102 -9.87 9.63 -12.30
N SER A 103 -10.06 10.80 -12.92
CA SER A 103 -9.62 11.10 -14.29
C SER A 103 -8.26 11.81 -14.37
N ASN A 104 -7.56 11.97 -13.24
CA ASN A 104 -6.22 12.55 -13.27
C ASN A 104 -5.24 11.69 -14.06
N LEU A 105 -4.11 12.27 -14.46
CA LEU A 105 -3.00 11.47 -14.94
C LEU A 105 -2.41 10.64 -13.78
N TRP A 106 -2.51 9.32 -13.91
CA TRP A 106 -1.98 8.35 -12.95
C TRP A 106 -0.74 7.66 -13.51
N SER A 107 0.36 7.71 -12.74
CA SER A 107 1.55 6.90 -12.99
C SER A 107 1.46 5.58 -12.22
N TYR A 108 1.83 4.48 -12.87
CA TYR A 108 1.74 3.13 -12.34
C TYR A 108 3.12 2.48 -12.22
N LYS A 109 3.27 1.64 -11.20
CA LYS A 109 4.45 0.79 -10.98
C LYS A 109 3.98 -0.56 -10.47
N VAL A 110 4.38 -1.62 -11.16
CA VAL A 110 4.12 -3.00 -10.74
C VAL A 110 5.23 -3.46 -9.80
N GLY A 111 4.85 -4.10 -8.70
CA GLY A 111 5.75 -4.69 -7.72
C GLY A 111 6.54 -3.69 -6.86
N LEU A 112 7.24 -4.23 -5.86
CA LEU A 112 8.09 -3.50 -4.94
C LEU A 112 9.53 -3.41 -5.45
N ASN A 113 10.25 -2.36 -5.05
CA ASN A 113 11.66 -2.20 -5.43
C ASN A 113 12.55 -3.36 -4.97
N GLY A 114 12.22 -4.03 -3.85
CA GLY A 114 12.94 -5.21 -3.38
C GLY A 114 12.75 -6.43 -4.29
N GLU A 115 11.53 -6.62 -4.81
CA GLU A 115 11.20 -7.72 -5.74
C GLU A 115 11.92 -7.54 -7.07
N MET A 116 11.91 -6.32 -7.62
CA MET A 116 12.64 -5.99 -8.85
C MET A 116 14.15 -6.21 -8.72
N LYS A 117 14.70 -5.97 -7.51
CA LYS A 117 16.10 -6.25 -7.18
C LYS A 117 16.36 -7.71 -6.78
N GLN A 118 15.32 -8.53 -6.72
CA GLN A 118 15.36 -9.94 -6.32
C GLN A 118 16.08 -10.16 -4.99
N ILE A 119 15.85 -9.30 -3.99
CA ILE A 119 16.60 -9.38 -2.72
C ILE A 119 16.23 -10.60 -1.85
N TYR A 120 15.21 -11.36 -2.24
CA TYR A 120 14.90 -12.69 -1.72
C TYR A 120 15.87 -13.77 -2.23
N ASN A 121 16.55 -13.55 -3.36
CA ASN A 121 17.54 -14.47 -3.90
C ASN A 121 18.87 -14.31 -3.14
N PRO A 122 19.44 -15.37 -2.55
CA PRO A 122 20.69 -15.29 -1.79
C PRO A 122 21.86 -14.65 -2.55
N MET A 123 21.93 -14.85 -3.88
CA MET A 123 22.97 -14.29 -4.75
C MET A 123 22.86 -12.76 -4.88
N PHE A 124 21.64 -12.24 -4.99
CA PHE A 124 21.39 -10.81 -5.19
C PHE A 124 21.22 -10.05 -3.88
N ALA A 125 20.80 -10.73 -2.81
CA ALA A 125 20.68 -10.17 -1.47
C ALA A 125 21.99 -9.54 -1.00
N GLN A 126 23.15 -10.12 -1.35
CA GLN A 126 24.46 -9.60 -0.95
C GLN A 126 24.78 -8.20 -1.53
N ARG A 127 24.10 -7.80 -2.61
CA ARG A 127 24.28 -6.49 -3.26
C ARG A 127 23.47 -5.37 -2.60
N THR A 128 22.68 -5.69 -1.58
CA THR A 128 21.86 -4.73 -0.85
C THR A 128 22.58 -4.31 0.43
N ASN A 129 22.52 -3.01 0.75
CA ASN A 129 23.08 -2.47 1.98
C ASN A 129 22.17 -2.83 3.17
N TRP A 130 22.36 -4.01 3.73
CA TRP A 130 21.67 -4.45 4.95
C TRP A 130 22.19 -3.69 6.17
N ILE A 131 21.28 -3.34 7.06
CA ILE A 131 21.61 -2.74 8.36
C ILE A 131 21.29 -3.75 9.46
N ALA A 132 22.11 -3.78 10.50
CA ALA A 132 21.85 -4.61 11.68
C ALA A 132 20.48 -4.24 12.29
N LEU A 133 19.74 -5.27 12.71
CA LEU A 133 18.44 -5.09 13.36
C LEU A 133 18.62 -4.28 14.65
N ASN A 134 17.79 -3.25 14.82
CA ASN A 134 17.79 -2.40 16.00
C ASN A 134 16.37 -1.87 16.25
N GLN A 135 16.14 -1.18 17.37
CA GLN A 135 14.81 -0.69 17.76
C GLN A 135 14.16 0.20 16.70
N LYS A 136 14.95 0.96 15.92
CA LYS A 136 14.41 1.83 14.86
C LYS A 136 13.93 1.03 13.65
N SER A 137 14.36 -0.21 13.47
CA SER A 137 13.91 -1.09 12.38
C SER A 137 12.52 -1.68 12.66
N ILE A 138 12.13 -1.81 13.93
CA ILE A 138 10.86 -2.42 14.35
C ILE A 138 9.68 -1.49 14.06
N GLY A 139 8.54 -2.06 13.67
CA GLY A 139 7.32 -1.29 13.36
C GLY A 139 7.40 -0.44 12.08
N ARG A 140 8.47 -0.59 11.30
CA ARG A 140 8.61 0.07 10.00
C ARG A 140 7.78 -0.64 8.94
N ARG A 141 7.13 0.17 8.10
CA ARG A 141 6.36 -0.29 6.93
C ARG A 141 7.31 -0.57 5.77
N MET A 142 6.91 -1.48 4.87
CA MET A 142 7.64 -1.78 3.62
C MET A 142 9.13 -2.10 3.86
N THR A 143 9.38 -2.96 4.85
CA THR A 143 10.75 -3.30 5.30
C THR A 143 11.05 -4.75 4.98
N TRP A 144 12.24 -5.00 4.43
CA TRP A 144 12.75 -6.34 4.19
C TRP A 144 13.62 -6.78 5.37
N TYR A 145 13.38 -7.99 5.84
CA TYR A 145 14.19 -8.65 6.86
C TYR A 145 14.88 -9.86 6.25
N LYS A 146 16.06 -10.17 6.77
CA LYS A 146 16.84 -11.35 6.39
C LYS A 146 17.52 -11.90 7.63
N THR A 147 17.59 -13.21 7.73
CA THR A 147 18.39 -13.92 8.74
C THR A 147 18.96 -15.20 8.13
N SER A 148 19.85 -15.84 8.87
CA SER A 148 20.40 -17.17 8.57
C SER A 148 20.31 -18.01 9.83
N PHE A 149 19.84 -19.24 9.70
CA PHE A 149 19.75 -20.20 10.81
C PHE A 149 20.24 -21.57 10.34
N LYS A 150 20.68 -22.40 11.28
CA LYS A 150 21.07 -23.79 10.99
C LYS A 150 19.82 -24.65 10.86
N THR A 151 19.82 -25.59 9.93
CA THR A 151 18.73 -26.57 9.80
C THR A 151 18.52 -27.30 11.13
N PRO A 152 17.28 -27.33 11.67
CA PRO A 152 16.96 -28.15 12.83
C PRO A 152 17.29 -29.63 12.58
N ALA A 153 17.66 -30.36 13.62
CA ALA A 153 17.91 -31.80 13.52
C ALA A 153 16.60 -32.60 13.45
N GLY A 154 16.64 -33.78 12.85
CA GLY A 154 15.50 -34.69 12.74
C GLY A 154 14.80 -34.64 11.38
N ILE A 155 13.63 -35.28 11.32
CA ILE A 155 12.78 -35.37 10.11
C ILE A 155 11.41 -34.73 10.31
N ASP A 156 11.18 -34.14 11.48
CA ASP A 156 9.90 -33.54 11.84
C ASP A 156 9.65 -32.27 11.00
N PRO A 157 8.38 -31.95 10.69
CA PRO A 157 8.05 -30.71 10.00
C PRO A 157 8.52 -29.47 10.75
N VAL A 158 9.09 -28.51 10.02
CA VAL A 158 9.54 -27.23 10.56
C VAL A 158 8.58 -26.13 10.15
N VAL A 159 8.20 -25.29 11.11
CA VAL A 159 7.35 -24.11 10.88
C VAL A 159 8.08 -22.84 11.30
N LEU A 160 7.71 -21.71 10.68
CA LEU A 160 8.17 -20.40 11.08
C LEU A 160 7.06 -19.72 11.89
N ASP A 161 7.31 -19.46 13.17
CA ASP A 161 6.41 -18.65 13.98
C ASP A 161 6.56 -17.18 13.58
N MET A 162 5.47 -16.62 13.05
CA MET A 162 5.39 -15.24 12.58
C MET A 162 4.68 -14.33 13.59
N GLN A 163 4.46 -14.79 14.83
CA GLN A 163 3.92 -13.95 15.89
C GLN A 163 4.85 -12.74 16.13
N GLY A 164 4.26 -11.54 16.12
CA GLY A 164 5.00 -10.27 16.18
C GLY A 164 5.35 -9.67 14.81
N MET A 165 5.14 -10.41 13.72
CA MET A 165 5.16 -9.85 12.36
C MET A 165 3.80 -9.24 12.01
N GLY A 166 3.75 -8.50 10.89
CA GLY A 166 2.52 -7.91 10.36
C GLY A 166 1.98 -8.70 9.17
N LYS A 167 2.24 -8.20 7.96
CA LYS A 167 1.89 -8.85 6.70
C LYS A 167 3.08 -8.75 5.75
N GLY A 168 3.33 -9.82 5.00
CA GLY A 168 4.36 -9.92 3.96
C GLY A 168 4.05 -11.06 3.01
#